data_AF-A0A812MM34-F1
#
_entry.id   AF-A0A812MM34-F1
#
_cell.length_a   1.000
_cell.length_b   1.000
_cell.length_c   1.000
_cell.angle_alpha   90.00
_cell.angle_beta   90.00
_cell.angle_gamma   90.00
#
_symmetry.space_group_name_H-M   'P 1'
#
loop_
_entity.id
_entity.type
_entity.pdbx_description
1 polymer ?
#
loop_
_entity_poly.entity_id
_entity_poly.type
_entity_poly.pdbx_seq_one_letter_code
_entity_poly.pdbx_strand_id
1 'polypeptide(L)'
;AARQLVRPKVTLQKDGEFEGGEFWEAHEELLKRAWQEHGPLHADLYNFGPVFERRYLSPKLRAAVRLAREEGREEALQGLFEEILPGVFASEDLFTAAFRKDFLEELERINSAGIPTRRPNGMNRYGVILDQVGFEKALN
;
A
#
# COMPACT_ATOMS: atom_id res chain seq x y z
N ALA A 1 -1.69 -14.82 21.49
CA ALA A 1 -1.60 -13.40 21.04
C ALA A 1 -1.07 -13.36 19.61
N ALA A 2 -1.41 -12.37 18.77
CA ALA A 2 -1.03 -12.37 17.35
C ALA A 2 0.50 -12.49 17.11
N ARG A 3 1.32 -11.87 17.96
CA ARG A 3 2.80 -11.95 17.90
C ARG A 3 3.40 -13.33 18.20
N GLN A 4 2.59 -14.26 18.71
CA GLN A 4 3.02 -15.64 19.00
C GLN A 4 2.72 -16.59 17.83
N LEU A 5 1.98 -16.13 16.81
CA LEU A 5 1.67 -16.94 15.65
C LEU A 5 2.92 -17.15 14.80
N VAL A 6 3.14 -18.40 14.39
CA VAL A 6 4.22 -18.76 13.47
C VAL A 6 3.65 -18.80 12.06
N ARG A 7 4.23 -17.98 11.17
CA ARG A 7 3.81 -17.96 9.76
C ARG A 7 4.02 -19.34 9.12
N PRO A 8 3.09 -19.79 8.25
CA PRO A 8 3.28 -21.02 7.48
C PRO A 8 4.58 -20.98 6.68
N LYS A 9 5.24 -22.14 6.56
CA LYS A 9 6.36 -22.28 5.63
C LYS A 9 5.83 -22.23 4.21
N VAL A 10 6.45 -21.42 3.36
CA VAL A 10 6.18 -21.45 1.93
C VAL A 10 6.63 -22.79 1.37
N THR A 11 5.74 -23.45 0.64
CA THR A 11 6.05 -24.71 -0.05
C THR A 11 5.88 -24.52 -1.55
N LEU A 12 6.90 -24.94 -2.31
CA LEU A 12 6.87 -24.97 -3.76
C LEU A 12 6.12 -26.23 -4.20
N GLN A 13 5.04 -26.07 -4.96
CA GLN A 13 4.36 -27.16 -5.65
C GLN A 13 4.43 -26.95 -7.15
N LYS A 14 4.19 -28.04 -7.91
CA LYS A 14 4.31 -28.07 -9.37
C LYS A 14 3.42 -27.04 -10.08
N ASP A 15 2.33 -26.61 -9.43
CA ASP A 15 1.32 -25.70 -9.97
C ASP A 15 1.23 -24.36 -9.22
N GLY A 16 2.18 -24.05 -8.33
CA GLY A 16 2.22 -22.78 -7.61
C GLY A 16 2.85 -22.86 -6.23
N GLU A 17 2.97 -21.69 -5.60
CA GLU A 17 3.42 -21.57 -4.21
C GLU A 17 2.23 -21.58 -3.25
N PHE A 18 2.29 -22.42 -2.22
CA PHE A 18 1.26 -22.46 -1.18
C PHE A 18 1.78 -21.79 0.09
N GLU A 19 1.04 -20.77 0.54
CA GLU A 19 1.37 -19.98 1.75
C GLU A 19 0.44 -20.29 2.94
N GLY A 20 -0.23 -21.45 2.93
CA GLY A 20 -1.14 -21.85 4.01
C GLY A 20 -2.38 -20.97 4.07
N GLY A 21 -3.19 -20.92 3.00
CA GLY A 21 -4.41 -20.09 2.95
C GLY A 21 -5.32 -20.26 4.18
N GLU A 22 -5.53 -21.50 4.61
CA GLU A 22 -6.28 -21.87 5.81
C GLU A 22 -5.76 -21.17 7.09
N PHE A 23 -4.45 -20.97 7.23
CA PHE A 23 -3.89 -20.25 8.36
C PHE A 23 -4.32 -18.78 8.34
N TRP A 24 -4.27 -18.12 7.19
CA TRP A 24 -4.63 -16.71 7.07
C TRP A 24 -6.13 -16.50 7.30
N GLU A 25 -6.96 -17.38 6.77
CA GLU A 25 -8.42 -17.36 6.99
C GLU A 25 -8.77 -17.62 8.46
N ALA A 26 -8.17 -18.65 9.09
CA ALA A 26 -8.45 -18.99 10.49
C ALA A 26 -8.01 -17.89 11.49
N HIS A 27 -7.04 -17.05 11.13
CA HIS A 27 -6.49 -16.01 12.01
C HIS A 27 -6.82 -14.59 11.54
N GLU A 28 -7.64 -14.42 10.52
CA GLU A 28 -7.92 -13.11 9.88
C GLU A 28 -8.34 -12.06 10.91
N GLU A 29 -9.37 -12.36 11.71
CA GLU A 29 -9.91 -11.45 12.72
C GLU A 29 -8.91 -11.10 13.82
N LEU A 30 -8.09 -12.08 14.24
CA LEU A 30 -7.06 -11.85 15.23
C LEU A 30 -5.96 -10.92 14.69
N LEU A 31 -5.55 -11.11 13.44
CA LEU A 31 -4.54 -10.29 12.78
C LEU A 31 -5.07 -8.88 12.51
N LYS A 32 -6.31 -8.74 12.02
CA LYS A 32 -6.98 -7.44 11.84
C LYS A 32 -7.01 -6.63 13.13
N ARG A 33 -7.43 -7.25 14.25
CA ARG A 33 -7.43 -6.58 15.57
C ARG A 33 -6.02 -6.21 16.02
N ALA A 34 -5.04 -7.09 15.85
CA ALA A 34 -3.66 -6.80 16.23
C ALA A 34 -3.08 -5.60 15.46
N TRP A 35 -3.38 -5.48 14.17
CA TRP A 35 -2.96 -4.32 13.37
C TRP A 35 -3.72 -3.04 13.75
N GLN A 36 -5.01 -3.13 14.05
CA GLN A 36 -5.79 -2.00 14.59
C GLN A 36 -5.21 -1.50 15.93
N GLU A 37 -4.90 -2.42 16.85
CA GLU A 37 -4.28 -2.11 18.15
C GLU A 37 -2.85 -1.57 18.00
N HIS A 38 -2.10 -2.01 17.00
CA HIS A 38 -0.77 -1.49 16.72
C HIS A 38 -0.81 -0.01 16.29
N GLY A 39 -1.91 0.42 15.66
CA GLY A 39 -2.15 1.78 15.18
C GLY A 39 -1.16 2.20 14.09
N PRO A 40 -1.33 3.36 13.42
CA PRO A 40 -0.38 3.89 12.44
C PRO A 40 0.74 4.73 13.10
N LEU A 41 1.93 4.80 12.48
CA LEU A 41 2.93 5.80 12.83
C LEU A 41 2.55 7.17 12.27
N HIS A 42 2.11 7.17 11.00
CA HIS A 42 1.68 8.34 10.26
C HIS A 42 0.19 8.23 9.95
N ALA A 43 -0.67 8.63 10.88
CA ALA A 43 -2.12 8.48 10.76
C ALA A 43 -2.69 9.10 9.46
N ASP A 44 -2.08 10.19 8.97
CA ASP A 44 -2.48 10.84 7.72
C ASP A 44 -2.37 9.90 6.51
N LEU A 45 -1.48 8.88 6.51
CA LEU A 45 -1.35 7.91 5.41
C LEU A 45 -2.55 6.97 5.28
N TYR A 46 -3.34 6.83 6.35
CA TYR A 46 -4.44 5.86 6.44
C TYR A 46 -5.82 6.49 6.16
N ASN A 47 -5.85 7.79 5.85
CA ASN A 47 -7.09 8.53 5.63
C ASN A 47 -6.97 9.43 4.40
N PHE A 48 -7.57 9.03 3.28
CA PHE A 48 -7.44 9.69 1.97
C PHE A 48 -8.30 10.96 1.83
N GLY A 49 -8.37 11.77 2.88
CA GLY A 49 -9.07 13.06 2.88
C GLY A 49 -8.18 14.24 2.47
N PRO A 50 -8.66 15.49 2.71
CA PRO A 50 -7.95 16.71 2.31
C PRO A 50 -6.54 16.86 2.91
N VAL A 51 -6.29 16.25 4.07
CA VAL A 51 -4.96 16.25 4.70
C VAL A 51 -4.00 15.38 3.90
N PHE A 52 -4.40 14.15 3.55
CA PHE A 52 -3.63 13.26 2.70
C PHE A 52 -3.34 13.90 1.35
N GLU A 53 -4.38 14.43 0.68
CA GLU A 53 -4.21 15.07 -0.63
C GLU A 53 -3.18 16.21 -0.59
N ARG A 54 -3.28 17.09 0.41
CA ARG A 54 -2.38 18.25 0.52
C ARG A 54 -0.95 17.83 0.88
N ARG A 55 -0.78 16.83 1.73
CA ARG A 55 0.53 16.41 2.25
C ARG A 55 1.26 15.47 1.29
N TYR A 56 0.54 14.55 0.66
CA TYR A 56 1.12 13.39 -0.01
C TYR A 56 0.97 13.38 -1.52
N LEU A 57 -0.06 14.03 -2.08
CA LEU A 57 -0.19 14.16 -3.53
C LEU A 57 0.51 15.41 -4.02
N SER A 58 1.23 15.29 -5.14
CA SER A 58 1.94 16.43 -5.70
C SER A 58 0.96 17.54 -6.11
N PRO A 59 1.37 18.82 -6.05
CA PRO A 59 0.56 19.92 -6.56
C PRO A 59 0.23 19.77 -8.05
N LYS A 60 1.15 19.21 -8.85
CA LYS A 60 0.96 18.99 -10.28
C LYS A 60 -0.16 17.98 -10.54
N LEU A 61 -0.15 16.85 -9.83
CA LEU A 61 -1.19 15.83 -9.93
C LEU A 61 -2.56 16.40 -9.54
N ARG A 62 -2.64 17.12 -8.41
CA ARG A 62 -3.89 17.75 -7.96
C ARG A 62 -4.44 18.74 -8.99
N ALA A 63 -3.58 19.56 -9.59
CA ALA A 63 -3.99 20.50 -10.63
C ALA A 63 -4.47 19.79 -11.91
N ALA A 64 -3.75 18.76 -12.35
CA ALA A 64 -4.11 17.99 -13.54
C ALA A 64 -5.43 17.23 -13.38
N VAL A 65 -5.65 16.57 -12.24
CA VAL A 65 -6.92 15.89 -11.92
C VAL A 65 -8.08 16.87 -11.89
N ARG A 66 -7.87 18.08 -11.34
CA ARG A 66 -8.89 19.12 -11.33
C ARG A 66 -9.29 19.53 -12.75
N LEU A 67 -8.32 19.82 -13.63
CA LEU A 67 -8.58 20.17 -15.03
C LEU A 67 -9.31 19.04 -15.77
N ALA A 68 -8.92 17.80 -15.56
CA ALA A 68 -9.57 16.65 -16.18
C ALA A 68 -11.04 16.51 -15.72
N ARG A 69 -11.32 16.68 -14.42
CA ARG A 69 -12.68 16.55 -13.87
C ARG A 69 -13.60 17.73 -14.21
N GLU A 70 -13.08 18.95 -14.18
CA GLU A 70 -13.86 20.18 -14.37
C GLU A 70 -14.02 20.56 -15.85
N GLU A 71 -12.96 20.37 -16.65
CA GLU A 71 -12.92 20.81 -18.05
C GLU A 71 -12.91 19.65 -19.06
N GLY A 72 -12.82 18.39 -18.60
CA GLY A 72 -12.70 17.22 -19.50
C GLY A 72 -11.34 17.13 -20.21
N ARG A 73 -10.31 17.81 -19.68
CA ARG A 73 -9.00 17.98 -20.31
C ARG A 73 -7.94 17.11 -19.65
N GLU A 74 -7.56 16.03 -20.32
CA GLU A 74 -6.62 15.04 -19.80
C GLU A 74 -5.16 15.30 -20.20
N GLU A 75 -4.86 16.30 -21.05
CA GLU A 75 -3.50 16.53 -21.56
C GLU A 75 -2.52 16.83 -20.42
N ALA A 76 -2.98 17.54 -19.38
CA ALA A 76 -2.20 17.82 -18.20
C ALA A 76 -1.90 16.55 -17.38
N LEU A 77 -2.80 15.55 -17.37
CA LEU A 77 -2.57 14.26 -16.72
C LEU A 77 -1.58 13.43 -17.53
N GLN A 78 -1.77 13.35 -18.84
CA GLN A 78 -0.87 12.64 -19.75
C GLN A 78 0.56 13.19 -19.65
N GLY A 79 0.70 14.53 -19.57
CA GLY A 79 1.98 15.20 -19.40
C GLY A 79 2.70 14.94 -18.07
N LEU A 80 2.08 14.27 -17.09
CA LEU A 80 2.78 13.80 -15.89
C LEU A 80 3.57 12.51 -16.13
N PHE A 81 3.34 11.85 -17.25
CA PHE A 81 3.93 10.56 -17.57
C PHE A 81 4.85 10.65 -18.77
N GLU A 82 6.00 9.98 -18.67
CA GLU A 82 6.95 9.78 -19.76
C GLU A 82 6.84 8.33 -20.24
N GLU A 83 6.64 8.12 -21.54
CA GLU A 83 6.70 6.78 -22.13
C GLU A 83 8.17 6.36 -22.29
N ILE A 84 8.63 5.45 -21.43
CA ILE A 84 10.02 4.99 -21.39
C ILE A 84 10.27 3.77 -22.30
N LEU A 85 9.21 3.01 -22.59
CA LEU A 85 9.15 1.90 -23.55
C LEU A 85 7.73 1.87 -24.13
N PRO A 86 7.50 1.25 -25.31
CA PRO A 86 6.15 1.13 -25.87
C PRO A 86 5.14 0.56 -24.86
N GLY A 87 4.17 1.39 -24.46
CA GLY A 87 3.14 1.06 -23.47
C GLY A 87 3.57 1.10 -22.00
N VAL A 88 4.79 1.57 -21.69
CA VAL A 88 5.33 1.67 -20.32
C VAL A 88 5.60 3.12 -19.97
N PHE A 89 4.93 3.59 -18.92
CA PHE A 89 4.95 4.98 -18.49
C PHE A 89 5.58 5.14 -17.12
N ALA A 90 6.43 6.15 -16.95
CA ALA A 90 7.07 6.51 -15.70
C ALA A 90 6.66 7.92 -15.27
N SER A 91 6.66 8.18 -13.95
CA SER A 91 6.40 9.51 -13.39
C SER A 91 7.08 9.65 -12.03
N GLU A 92 7.71 10.79 -11.79
CA GLU A 92 8.18 11.22 -10.47
C GLU A 92 7.23 12.24 -9.81
N ASP A 93 6.18 12.64 -10.53
CA ASP A 93 5.34 13.79 -10.19
C ASP A 93 4.02 13.39 -9.49
N LEU A 94 3.86 12.14 -9.05
CA LEU A 94 2.61 11.70 -8.40
C LEU A 94 2.57 12.04 -6.90
N PHE A 95 3.66 11.77 -6.20
CA PHE A 95 3.73 11.85 -4.74
C PHE A 95 4.76 12.86 -4.26
N THR A 96 4.53 13.46 -3.10
CA THR A 96 5.49 14.38 -2.47
C THR A 96 6.67 13.62 -1.85
N ALA A 97 7.75 14.33 -1.53
CA ALA A 97 8.84 13.77 -0.75
C ALA A 97 8.39 13.31 0.66
N ALA A 98 7.40 13.99 1.25
CA ALA A 98 6.82 13.60 2.54
C ALA A 98 6.14 12.24 2.45
N PHE A 99 5.40 11.96 1.37
CA PHE A 99 4.80 10.64 1.16
C PHE A 99 5.86 9.55 1.15
N ARG A 100 6.92 9.72 0.34
CA ARG A 100 7.99 8.72 0.24
C ARG A 100 8.64 8.43 1.59
N LYS A 101 8.97 9.49 2.34
CA LYS A 101 9.58 9.36 3.67
C LYS A 101 8.64 8.66 4.64
N ASP A 102 7.44 9.20 4.82
CA ASP A 102 6.50 8.73 5.85
C ASP A 102 6.02 7.31 5.52
N PHE A 103 5.81 6.98 4.23
CA PHE A 103 5.44 5.64 3.80
C PHE A 103 6.55 4.61 4.04
N LEU A 104 7.82 4.95 3.79
CA LEU A 104 8.95 4.06 4.10
C LEU A 104 9.09 3.79 5.60
N GLU A 105 8.97 4.83 6.43
CA GLU A 105 9.00 4.69 7.89
C GLU A 105 7.84 3.80 8.41
N GLU A 106 6.66 3.93 7.81
CA GLU A 106 5.51 3.07 8.13
C GLU A 106 5.78 1.59 7.77
N LEU A 107 6.34 1.33 6.58
CA LEU A 107 6.70 -0.02 6.15
C LEU A 107 7.80 -0.66 7.03
N GLU A 108 8.79 0.11 7.45
CA GLU A 108 9.81 -0.34 8.39
C GLU A 108 9.19 -0.70 9.74
N ARG A 109 8.27 0.14 10.24
CA ARG A 109 7.55 -0.13 11.48
C ARG A 109 6.73 -1.42 11.38
N ILE A 110 5.95 -1.58 10.31
CA ILE A 110 5.17 -2.80 10.03
C ILE A 110 6.09 -4.04 10.04
N ASN A 111 7.25 -3.97 9.39
CA ASN A 111 8.20 -5.07 9.36
C ASN A 111 8.77 -5.41 10.75
N SER A 112 8.95 -4.41 11.62
CA SER A 112 9.45 -4.59 13.00
C SER A 112 8.38 -4.99 14.03
N ALA A 113 7.08 -4.93 13.68
CA ALA A 113 5.98 -5.06 14.64
C ALA A 113 5.84 -6.47 15.27
N GLY A 114 6.44 -7.49 14.65
CA GLY A 114 6.34 -8.89 15.06
C GLY A 114 4.94 -9.50 14.87
N ILE A 115 4.03 -8.78 14.21
CA ILE A 115 2.70 -9.28 13.84
C ILE A 115 2.83 -9.94 12.45
N PRO A 116 2.31 -11.16 12.25
CA PRO A 116 2.39 -11.82 10.95
C PRO A 116 1.78 -10.99 9.82
N THR A 117 2.53 -10.85 8.72
CA THR A 117 2.07 -10.29 7.44
C THR A 117 2.07 -11.36 6.35
N ARG A 118 1.05 -11.30 5.49
CA ARG A 118 0.97 -12.11 4.27
C ARG A 118 1.70 -11.41 3.13
N ARG A 119 2.32 -12.20 2.25
CA ARG A 119 2.98 -11.68 1.06
C ARG A 119 1.95 -11.46 -0.05
N PRO A 120 2.16 -10.47 -0.93
CA PRO A 120 1.30 -10.29 -2.10
C PRO A 120 1.36 -11.48 -3.07
N ASN A 121 2.53 -12.11 -3.20
CA ASN A 121 2.74 -13.33 -3.97
C ASN A 121 4.05 -14.02 -3.52
N GLY A 122 4.23 -15.25 -3.98
CA GLY A 122 5.38 -16.09 -3.63
C GLY A 122 6.76 -15.53 -4.00
N MET A 123 6.83 -14.76 -5.10
CA MET A 123 8.06 -14.11 -5.54
C MET A 123 8.41 -12.86 -4.70
N ASN A 124 7.44 -12.25 -4.03
CA ASN A 124 7.64 -11.04 -3.23
C ASN A 124 7.96 -11.38 -1.76
N ARG A 125 9.26 -11.55 -1.47
CA ARG A 125 9.74 -12.01 -0.15
C ARG A 125 9.58 -10.98 0.97
N TYR A 126 9.52 -9.69 0.63
CA TYR A 126 9.53 -8.57 1.59
C TYR A 126 8.29 -7.67 1.50
N GLY A 127 7.39 -7.93 0.55
CA GLY A 127 6.17 -7.16 0.38
C GLY A 127 5.13 -7.46 1.45
N VAL A 128 4.19 -6.53 1.58
CA VAL A 128 3.02 -6.62 2.46
C VAL A 128 1.78 -6.21 1.66
N ILE A 129 0.65 -6.82 1.98
CA ILE A 129 -0.66 -6.40 1.47
C ILE A 129 -1.15 -5.26 2.37
N LEU A 130 -1.26 -4.04 1.81
CA LEU A 130 -1.55 -2.82 2.58
C LEU A 130 -2.90 -2.88 3.32
N ASP A 131 -3.93 -3.46 2.69
CA ASP A 131 -5.27 -3.57 3.29
C ASP A 131 -5.24 -4.36 4.61
N GLN A 132 -4.40 -5.39 4.68
CA GLN A 132 -4.28 -6.25 5.87
C GLN A 132 -3.59 -5.57 7.05
N VAL A 133 -2.88 -4.47 6.80
CA VAL A 133 -2.17 -3.69 7.81
C VAL A 133 -2.81 -2.31 8.04
N GLY A 134 -4.07 -2.15 7.61
CA GLY A 134 -4.94 -1.04 7.98
C GLY A 134 -5.20 0.00 6.88
N PHE A 135 -4.59 -0.11 5.70
CA PHE A 135 -4.80 0.85 4.59
C PHE A 135 -6.12 0.66 3.83
N GLU A 136 -6.97 -0.28 4.23
CA GLU A 136 -8.22 -0.65 3.56
C GLU A 136 -9.20 0.53 3.37
N LYS A 137 -9.18 1.54 4.25
CA LYS A 137 -10.09 2.70 4.20
C LYS A 137 -9.74 3.76 3.13
N ALA A 138 -9.05 3.33 2.08
CA ALA A 138 -8.66 4.14 0.94
C ALA A 138 -9.82 4.58 0.03
N LEU A 139 -10.93 3.85 0.01
CA LEU A 139 -12.07 4.11 -0.87
C LEU A 139 -13.37 3.74 -0.14
N ASN A 140 -13.89 4.67 0.66
CA ASN A 140 -15.27 4.67 1.14
C ASN A 140 -15.91 6.02 0.87
#